data_AF-A0A814DKK7-F1
#
_entry.id   AF-A0A814DKK7-F1
#
_cell.length_a   1.000
_cell.length_b   1.000
_cell.length_c   1.000
_cell.angle_alpha   90.00
_cell.angle_beta   90.00
_cell.angle_gamma   90.00
#
_symmetry.space_group_name_H-M   'P 1'
#
loop_
_entity.id
_entity.type
_entity.pdbx_description
1 polymer ?
#
loop_
_entity_poly.entity_id
_entity_poly.type
_entity_poly.pdbx_seq_one_letter_code
_entity_poly.pdbx_strand_id
1 'polypeptide(L)'
;MTEHIDNDRLNNDLRYRFEYLSKYLNFTLDDISLLNAFAPILFPRIPVIADTVYRKLFSFDITKHYFLINNEGFEGFTLKKTHGVTLESEQMTYRKDMLTMYFKRIFTQREWNDTFLQYLSHIGKMHTNKAGASSINVEYMHINALLGFLEHLLVDQL
;
A
#
# COMPACT_ATOMS: atom_id res chain seq x y z
N MET A 1 -9.41 28.10 18.13
CA MET A 1 -8.69 28.93 17.12
C MET A 1 -8.45 28.05 15.91
N THR A 2 -8.66 28.58 14.70
CA THR A 2 -8.43 27.84 13.44
C THR A 2 -6.94 27.95 13.08
N GLU A 3 -6.27 26.82 12.83
CA GLU A 3 -4.90 26.80 12.30
C GLU A 3 -4.95 27.11 10.79
N HIS A 4 -4.05 27.98 10.31
CA HIS A 4 -3.90 28.22 8.87
C HIS A 4 -3.05 27.11 8.24
N ILE A 5 -3.53 26.55 7.14
CA ILE A 5 -2.83 25.52 6.35
C ILE A 5 -2.53 26.06 4.96
N ASP A 6 -1.29 25.94 4.53
CA ASP A 6 -0.80 26.36 3.21
C ASP A 6 -1.09 25.25 2.17
N ASN A 7 -1.98 25.56 1.23
CA ASN A 7 -2.41 24.62 0.20
C ASN A 7 -1.28 24.24 -0.79
N ASP A 8 -0.36 25.14 -1.09
CA ASP A 8 0.74 24.85 -2.02
C ASP A 8 1.77 23.93 -1.37
N ARG A 9 2.05 24.16 -0.08
CA ARG A 9 2.91 23.26 0.70
C ARG A 9 2.29 21.89 0.88
N LEU A 10 0.96 21.77 1.08
CA LEU A 10 0.30 20.47 1.08
C LEU A 10 0.60 19.67 -0.19
N ASN A 11 0.72 20.31 -1.35
CA ASN A 11 0.93 19.63 -2.62
C ASN A 11 2.41 19.36 -2.95
N ASN A 12 3.34 20.15 -2.42
CA ASN A 12 4.75 20.14 -2.84
C ASN A 12 5.76 19.80 -1.72
N ASP A 13 5.36 19.88 -0.45
CA ASP A 13 6.20 19.57 0.71
C ASP A 13 5.67 18.31 1.42
N LEU A 14 6.42 17.21 1.27
CA LEU A 14 6.03 15.90 1.81
C LEU A 14 5.97 15.91 3.35
N ARG A 15 6.91 16.58 4.01
CA ARG A 15 6.97 16.67 5.47
C ARG A 15 5.79 17.49 5.98
N TYR A 16 5.52 18.64 5.37
CA TYR A 16 4.37 19.49 5.73
C TYR A 16 3.04 18.76 5.55
N ARG A 17 2.85 18.04 4.43
CA ARG A 17 1.66 17.22 4.21
C ARG A 17 1.50 16.16 5.30
N PHE A 18 2.56 15.44 5.63
CA PHE A 18 2.51 14.40 6.66
C PHE A 18 2.18 14.98 8.04
N GLU A 19 2.79 16.10 8.42
CA GLU A 19 2.52 16.78 9.68
C GLU A 19 1.06 17.23 9.79
N TYR A 20 0.52 17.85 8.72
CA TYR A 20 -0.89 18.23 8.67
C TYR A 20 -1.82 17.01 8.82
N LEU A 21 -1.60 15.96 8.04
CA LEU A 21 -2.42 14.75 8.09
C LEU A 21 -2.33 14.06 9.45
N SER A 22 -1.14 14.02 10.05
CA SER A 22 -0.94 13.42 11.37
C SER A 22 -1.71 14.18 12.45
N LYS A 23 -1.67 15.51 12.43
CA LYS A 23 -2.49 16.34 13.33
C LYS A 23 -3.98 16.12 13.11
N TYR A 24 -4.42 16.11 11.85
CA TYR A 24 -5.83 15.95 11.49
C TYR A 24 -6.40 14.60 11.91
N LEU A 25 -5.60 13.53 11.80
CA LEU A 25 -5.98 12.16 12.15
C LEU A 25 -5.66 11.76 13.59
N ASN A 26 -5.10 12.68 14.39
CA ASN A 26 -4.57 12.38 15.72
C ASN A 26 -3.51 11.26 15.73
N PHE A 27 -2.72 11.14 14.66
CA PHE A 27 -1.61 10.20 14.57
C PHE A 27 -0.37 10.77 15.28
N THR A 28 0.16 10.02 16.23
CA THR A 28 1.20 10.43 17.17
C THR A 28 2.35 9.43 17.24
N LEU A 29 3.35 9.72 18.08
CA LEU A 29 4.44 8.77 18.37
C LEU A 29 3.94 7.53 19.13
N ASP A 30 2.82 7.64 19.86
CA ASP A 30 2.23 6.51 20.57
C ASP A 30 1.67 5.49 19.56
N ASP A 31 1.07 5.96 18.46
CA ASP A 31 0.59 5.08 17.38
C ASP A 31 1.73 4.33 16.71
N ILE A 32 2.86 4.99 16.47
CA ILE A 32 4.07 4.33 15.95
C ILE A 32 4.56 3.26 16.94
N SER A 33 4.58 3.58 18.23
CA SER A 33 4.97 2.65 19.29
C SER A 33 4.03 1.44 19.36
N LEU A 34 2.73 1.65 19.21
CA LEU A 34 1.72 0.59 19.16
C LEU A 34 1.89 -0.29 17.91
N LEU A 35 2.12 0.30 16.73
CA LEU A 35 2.44 -0.46 15.51
C LEU A 35 3.65 -1.38 15.71
N ASN A 36 4.69 -0.88 16.39
CA ASN A 36 5.87 -1.67 16.72
C ASN A 36 5.58 -2.78 17.75
N ALA A 37 4.72 -2.52 18.74
CA ALA A 37 4.31 -3.51 19.73
C ALA A 37 3.46 -4.64 19.12
N PHE A 38 2.67 -4.33 18.08
CA PHE A 38 1.86 -5.31 17.35
C PHE A 38 2.66 -6.14 16.34
N ALA A 39 3.85 -5.69 15.92
CA ALA A 39 4.71 -6.39 14.97
C ALA A 39 4.87 -7.91 15.28
N PRO A 40 5.28 -8.35 16.48
CA PRO A 40 5.43 -9.78 16.77
C PRO A 40 4.11 -10.57 16.69
N ILE A 41 2.95 -9.93 16.92
CA ILE A 41 1.63 -10.57 16.85
C ILE A 41 1.20 -10.74 15.38
N LEU A 42 1.42 -9.71 14.57
CA LEU A 42 0.99 -9.68 13.17
C LEU A 42 1.93 -10.44 12.24
N PHE A 43 3.22 -10.53 12.54
CA PHE A 43 4.23 -11.13 11.66
C PHE A 43 3.91 -12.55 11.19
N PRO A 44 3.49 -13.50 12.06
CA PRO A 44 3.07 -14.83 11.63
C PRO A 44 1.83 -14.82 10.73
N ARG A 45 1.01 -13.75 10.79
CA ARG A 45 -0.27 -13.61 10.11
C ARG A 45 -0.17 -12.86 8.78
N ILE A 46 0.91 -12.08 8.56
CA ILE A 46 1.12 -11.29 7.33
C ILE A 46 0.94 -12.11 6.05
N PRO A 47 1.44 -13.36 5.92
CA PRO A 47 1.23 -14.14 4.69
C PRO A 47 -0.26 -14.38 4.38
N VAL A 48 -1.06 -14.68 5.40
CA VAL A 48 -2.51 -14.90 5.26
C VAL A 48 -3.23 -13.58 4.96
N ILE A 49 -2.83 -12.48 5.60
CA ILE A 49 -3.35 -11.14 5.32
C ILE A 49 -3.10 -10.78 3.85
N ALA A 50 -1.88 -10.98 3.37
CA ALA A 50 -1.51 -10.69 1.98
C ALA A 50 -2.32 -11.55 1.00
N ASP A 51 -2.45 -12.86 1.23
CA ASP A 51 -3.27 -13.73 0.39
C ASP A 51 -4.74 -13.27 0.34
N THR A 52 -5.29 -12.91 1.50
CA THR A 52 -6.68 -12.42 1.64
C THR A 52 -6.90 -11.12 0.87
N VAL A 53 -5.95 -10.17 0.94
CA VAL A 53 -5.97 -8.93 0.15
C VAL A 53 -6.04 -9.24 -1.35
N TYR A 54 -5.20 -10.14 -1.86
CA TYR A 54 -5.21 -10.45 -3.30
C TYR A 54 -6.45 -11.23 -3.72
N ARG A 55 -6.99 -12.14 -2.88
CA ARG A 55 -8.29 -12.77 -3.13
C ARG A 55 -9.40 -11.73 -3.23
N LYS A 56 -9.40 -10.71 -2.35
CA LYS A 56 -10.37 -9.63 -2.38
C LYS A 56 -10.26 -8.82 -3.68
N LEU A 57 -9.04 -8.45 -4.08
CA LEU A 57 -8.80 -7.75 -5.35
C LEU A 57 -9.18 -8.56 -6.59
N PHE A 58 -9.14 -9.90 -6.51
CA PHE A 58 -9.56 -10.79 -7.60
C PHE A 58 -11.05 -11.12 -7.58
N SER A 59 -11.77 -10.76 -6.52
CA SER A 59 -13.23 -10.99 -6.41
C SER A 59 -14.07 -10.03 -7.24
N PHE A 60 -13.47 -8.97 -7.79
CA PHE A 60 -14.10 -8.04 -8.71
C PHE A 60 -13.25 -7.89 -9.97
N ASP A 61 -13.89 -7.87 -11.13
CA ASP A 61 -13.24 -7.72 -12.44
C ASP A 61 -12.50 -6.39 -12.57
N ILE A 62 -13.12 -5.29 -12.08
CA ILE A 62 -12.55 -3.94 -12.15
C ILE A 62 -11.22 -3.82 -11.39
N THR A 63 -11.10 -4.45 -10.22
CA THR A 63 -9.84 -4.46 -9.46
C THR A 63 -8.85 -5.49 -9.99
N LYS A 64 -9.34 -6.61 -10.54
CA LYS A 64 -8.50 -7.63 -11.18
C LYS A 64 -7.81 -7.09 -12.44
N HIS A 65 -8.46 -6.19 -13.17
CA HIS A 65 -7.97 -5.65 -14.44
C HIS A 65 -6.55 -5.05 -14.32
N TYR A 66 -6.21 -4.40 -13.21
CA TYR A 66 -4.87 -3.81 -13.01
C TYR A 66 -3.72 -4.83 -13.03
N PHE A 67 -3.99 -6.11 -12.79
CA PHE A 67 -2.98 -7.16 -12.87
C PHE A 67 -2.81 -7.70 -14.30
N LEU A 68 -3.73 -7.38 -15.21
CA LEU A 68 -3.70 -7.77 -16.61
C LEU A 68 -3.01 -6.72 -17.49
N ILE A 69 -2.91 -5.48 -17.00
CA ILE A 69 -2.17 -4.40 -17.66
C ILE A 69 -0.69 -4.79 -17.68
N ASN A 70 -0.03 -4.56 -18.82
CA ASN A 70 1.40 -4.82 -18.98
C ASN A 70 2.18 -4.04 -17.91
N ASN A 71 2.67 -4.79 -16.92
CA ASN A 71 3.54 -4.27 -15.88
C ASN A 71 4.97 -4.34 -16.43
N GLU A 72 5.61 -3.18 -16.60
CA GLU A 72 7.04 -3.08 -16.88
C GLU A 72 7.79 -3.95 -15.83
N GLY A 73 8.66 -4.86 -16.29
CA GLY A 73 9.33 -5.87 -15.45
C GLY A 73 8.68 -7.27 -15.42
N PHE A 74 7.48 -7.43 -15.99
CA PHE A 74 6.82 -8.74 -16.17
C PHE A 74 6.54 -9.09 -17.65
N GLU A 75 7.23 -8.41 -18.58
CA GLU A 75 7.04 -8.54 -20.03
C GLU A 75 7.22 -9.99 -20.55
N GLY A 76 8.06 -10.79 -19.88
CA GLY A 76 8.23 -12.22 -20.20
C GLY A 76 7.09 -13.11 -19.71
N PHE A 77 6.31 -12.67 -18.73
CA PHE A 77 5.18 -13.43 -18.16
C PHE A 77 3.88 -13.20 -18.93
N THR A 78 3.71 -12.02 -19.54
CA THR A 78 2.52 -11.64 -20.31
C THR A 78 2.43 -12.30 -21.69
N LEU A 79 3.49 -12.97 -22.16
CA LEU A 79 3.49 -13.68 -23.46
C LEU A 79 2.58 -14.93 -23.49
N LYS A 80 2.15 -15.47 -22.35
CA LYS A 80 1.13 -16.53 -22.30
C LYS A 80 -0.28 -15.93 -22.17
N LYS A 81 -0.73 -15.25 -23.23
CA LYS A 81 -2.09 -14.69 -23.39
C LYS A 81 -3.24 -15.73 -23.31
N THR A 82 -2.94 -17.02 -23.13
CA THR A 82 -3.94 -18.09 -23.25
C THR A 82 -4.65 -18.47 -21.95
N HIS A 83 -4.14 -18.10 -20.76
CA HIS A 83 -4.73 -18.57 -19.48
C HIS A 83 -5.07 -17.49 -18.44
N GLY A 84 -4.76 -16.21 -18.72
CA GLY A 84 -5.02 -15.11 -17.79
C GLY A 84 -4.16 -15.16 -16.52
N VAL A 85 -4.15 -14.06 -15.76
CA VAL A 85 -3.45 -14.02 -14.46
C VAL A 85 -4.32 -14.66 -13.38
N THR A 86 -3.74 -15.61 -12.65
CA THR A 86 -4.34 -16.29 -11.49
C THR A 86 -3.61 -15.90 -10.20
N LEU A 87 -4.17 -16.23 -9.04
CA LEU A 87 -3.55 -15.94 -7.74
C LEU A 87 -2.25 -16.72 -7.50
N GLU A 88 -2.05 -17.79 -8.26
CA GLU A 88 -0.91 -18.71 -8.22
C GLU A 88 0.16 -18.35 -9.26
N SER A 89 -0.07 -17.34 -10.10
CA SER A 89 0.89 -16.88 -11.09
C SER A 89 2.14 -16.28 -10.42
N GLU A 90 3.33 -16.47 -11.00
CA GLU A 90 4.60 -15.97 -10.41
C GLU A 90 4.58 -14.46 -10.13
N GLN A 91 3.95 -13.68 -11.00
CA GLN A 91 3.71 -12.25 -10.79
C GLN A 91 2.92 -11.98 -9.50
N MET A 92 1.93 -12.81 -9.18
CA MET A 92 1.12 -12.66 -7.98
C MET A 92 1.87 -13.07 -6.72
N THR A 93 2.69 -14.12 -6.80
CA THR A 93 3.61 -14.49 -5.71
C THR A 93 4.55 -13.33 -5.38
N TYR A 94 5.23 -12.77 -6.39
CA TYR A 94 6.11 -11.61 -6.19
C TYR A 94 5.38 -10.41 -5.57
N ARG A 95 4.17 -10.11 -6.07
CA ARG A 95 3.33 -9.02 -5.56
C ARG A 95 2.88 -9.24 -4.10
N LYS A 96 2.62 -10.49 -3.69
CA LYS A 96 2.34 -10.87 -2.29
C LYS A 96 3.57 -10.69 -1.40
N ASP A 97 4.76 -11.04 -1.90
CA ASP A 97 6.01 -10.85 -1.17
C ASP A 97 6.34 -9.37 -0.97
N MET A 98 6.13 -8.54 -2.00
CA MET A 98 6.29 -7.08 -1.90
C MET A 98 5.35 -6.46 -0.87
N LEU A 99 4.08 -6.90 -0.84
CA LEU A 99 3.12 -6.45 0.17
C LEU A 99 3.53 -6.89 1.59
N THR A 100 4.03 -8.12 1.72
CA THR A 100 4.56 -8.65 2.98
C THR A 100 5.74 -7.81 3.48
N MET A 101 6.68 -7.45 2.61
CA MET A 101 7.81 -6.60 2.95
C MET A 101 7.37 -5.18 3.34
N TYR A 102 6.39 -4.62 2.64
CA TYR A 102 5.80 -3.32 2.97
C TYR A 102 5.19 -3.31 4.38
N PHE A 103 4.36 -4.30 4.73
CA PHE A 103 3.79 -4.41 6.07
C PHE A 103 4.85 -4.57 7.15
N LYS A 104 5.80 -5.49 6.96
CA LYS A 104 6.91 -5.67 7.90
C LYS A 104 7.68 -4.37 8.13
N ARG A 105 7.88 -3.57 7.08
CA ARG A 105 8.58 -2.29 7.19
C ARG A 105 7.76 -1.25 7.95
N ILE A 106 6.46 -1.14 7.72
CA ILE A 106 5.58 -0.24 8.50
C ILE A 106 5.62 -0.63 9.98
N PHE A 107 5.40 -1.90 10.30
CA PHE A 107 5.32 -2.36 11.67
C PHE A 107 6.66 -2.32 12.42
N THR A 108 7.80 -2.22 11.73
CA THR A 108 9.11 -2.15 12.40
C THR A 108 9.76 -0.77 12.37
N GLN A 109 9.24 0.16 11.56
CA GLN A 109 9.77 1.51 11.53
C GLN A 109 9.46 2.22 12.84
N ARG A 110 10.51 2.60 13.58
CA ARG A 110 10.40 3.35 14.85
C ARG A 110 10.37 4.86 14.65
N GLU A 111 11.02 5.34 13.60
CA GLU A 111 11.11 6.77 13.28
C GLU A 111 10.54 7.05 11.89
N TRP A 112 9.44 7.81 11.81
CA TRP A 112 8.85 8.21 10.54
C TRP A 112 9.52 9.49 10.01
N ASN A 113 10.84 9.37 9.79
CA ASN A 113 11.71 10.42 9.26
C ASN A 113 11.53 10.64 7.74
N ASP A 114 12.22 11.63 7.17
CA ASP A 114 12.04 12.00 5.76
C ASP A 114 12.36 10.84 4.81
N THR A 115 13.36 10.02 5.11
CA THR A 115 13.69 8.83 4.32
C THR A 115 12.54 7.83 4.32
N PHE A 116 11.90 7.59 5.46
CA PHE A 116 10.74 6.71 5.54
C PHE A 116 9.52 7.30 4.83
N LEU A 117 9.27 8.61 4.99
CA LEU A 117 8.18 9.28 4.27
C LEU A 117 8.38 9.25 2.76
N GLN A 118 9.62 9.44 2.27
CA GLN A 118 9.94 9.30 0.85
C GLN A 118 9.66 7.88 0.35
N TYR A 119 9.96 6.85 1.15
CA TYR A 119 9.58 5.48 0.84
C TYR A 119 8.07 5.32 0.71
N LEU A 120 7.28 5.78 1.70
CA LEU A 120 5.81 5.70 1.62
C LEU A 120 5.26 6.46 0.40
N SER A 121 5.79 7.65 0.14
CA SER A 121 5.45 8.48 -1.03
C SER A 121 5.76 7.75 -2.33
N HIS A 122 6.90 7.06 -2.41
CA HIS A 122 7.27 6.26 -3.56
C HIS A 122 6.30 5.09 -3.77
N ILE A 123 5.94 4.34 -2.72
CA ILE A 123 4.92 3.28 -2.82
C ILE A 123 3.58 3.83 -3.32
N GLY A 124 3.14 4.99 -2.82
CA GLY A 124 1.94 5.66 -3.33
C GLY A 124 2.05 6.01 -4.82
N LYS A 125 3.20 6.55 -5.26
CA LYS A 125 3.45 6.90 -6.67
C LYS A 125 3.47 5.67 -7.59
N MET A 126 3.90 4.49 -7.13
CA MET A 126 3.88 3.24 -7.90
C MET A 126 2.47 2.78 -8.31
N HIS A 127 1.42 3.34 -7.69
CA HIS A 127 0.02 3.09 -8.03
C HIS A 127 -0.57 4.17 -8.94
N THR A 128 0.28 5.05 -9.48
CA THR A 128 -0.08 6.16 -10.37
C THR A 128 0.84 6.15 -11.58
N ASN A 129 0.56 6.99 -12.57
CA ASN A 129 1.45 7.20 -13.71
C ASN A 129 2.74 8.00 -13.39
N LYS A 130 3.02 8.29 -12.12
CA LYS A 130 4.18 9.10 -11.67
C LYS A 130 5.40 8.27 -11.26
N ALA A 131 5.26 6.97 -11.04
CA ALA A 131 6.35 6.04 -10.80
C ALA A 131 5.91 4.61 -11.14
N GLY A 132 6.87 3.71 -11.39
CA GLY A 132 6.58 2.32 -11.77
C GLY A 132 6.20 2.20 -13.24
N ALA A 133 5.34 1.24 -13.56
CA ALA A 133 4.89 1.04 -14.93
C ALA A 133 3.95 2.19 -15.34
N SER A 134 4.33 2.90 -16.40
CA SER A 134 3.60 4.07 -16.91
C SER A 134 2.14 3.80 -17.27
N SER A 135 1.81 2.53 -17.52
CA SER A 135 0.49 1.99 -17.83
C SER A 135 -0.44 1.84 -16.62
N ILE A 136 0.06 1.95 -15.39
CA ILE A 136 -0.73 1.77 -14.17
C ILE A 136 -1.18 3.13 -13.63
N ASN A 137 -2.49 3.30 -13.47
CA ASN A 137 -3.06 4.41 -12.71
C ASN A 137 -4.29 3.90 -11.96
N VAL A 138 -4.11 3.53 -10.69
CA VAL A 138 -5.19 2.98 -9.88
C VAL A 138 -6.09 4.11 -9.42
N GLU A 139 -7.40 4.04 -9.69
CA GLU A 139 -8.31 5.09 -9.23
C GLU A 139 -8.33 5.16 -7.70
N TYR A 140 -8.36 6.39 -7.18
CA TYR A 140 -8.33 6.65 -5.74
C TYR A 140 -9.44 5.92 -4.97
N MET A 141 -10.62 5.72 -5.59
CA MET A 141 -11.73 4.97 -4.99
C MET A 141 -11.32 3.52 -4.65
N HIS A 142 -10.57 2.86 -5.53
CA HIS A 142 -10.13 1.48 -5.31
C HIS A 142 -9.04 1.39 -4.24
N ILE A 143 -8.12 2.37 -4.19
CA ILE A 143 -7.15 2.48 -3.11
C ILE A 143 -7.86 2.68 -1.76
N ASN A 144 -8.80 3.62 -1.69
CA ASN A 144 -9.52 3.92 -0.45
C ASN A 144 -10.35 2.72 0.04
N ALA A 145 -11.06 2.04 -0.87
CA ALA A 145 -11.82 0.83 -0.54
C ALA A 145 -10.91 -0.30 -0.03
N LEU A 146 -9.74 -0.49 -0.64
CA LEU A 146 -8.79 -1.51 -0.19
C LEU A 146 -8.20 -1.18 1.19
N LEU A 147 -7.87 0.08 1.45
CA LEU A 147 -7.35 0.51 2.75
C LEU A 147 -8.38 0.29 3.87
N GLY A 148 -9.66 0.61 3.63
CA GLY A 148 -10.73 0.31 4.58
C GLY A 148 -10.90 -1.20 4.82
N PHE A 149 -10.83 -2.03 3.77
CA PHE A 149 -10.85 -3.49 3.94
C PHE A 149 -9.64 -4.00 4.75
N LEU A 150 -8.45 -3.46 4.47
CA LEU A 150 -7.22 -3.84 5.15
C LEU A 150 -7.24 -3.48 6.64
N GLU A 151 -7.78 -2.31 6.99
CA GLU A 151 -7.99 -1.90 8.38
C GLU A 151 -8.80 -2.95 9.15
N HIS A 152 -9.98 -3.33 8.64
CA HIS A 152 -10.83 -4.36 9.26
C HIS A 152 -10.07 -5.68 9.41
N LEU A 153 -9.38 -6.10 8.34
CA LEU A 153 -8.61 -7.34 8.34
C LEU A 153 -7.49 -7.35 9.39
N LEU A 154 -6.82 -6.22 9.61
CA LEU A 154 -5.76 -6.07 10.62
C LEU A 154 -6.33 -6.04 12.04
N VAL A 155 -7.45 -5.34 12.26
CA VAL A 155 -8.11 -5.30 13.57
C VAL A 155 -8.57 -6.69 13.99
N ASP A 156 -9.11 -7.49 13.06
CA ASP A 156 -9.50 -8.89 13.32
C ASP A 156 -8.30 -9.80 13.69
N GLN A 157 -7.06 -9.34 13.51
CA GLN A 157 -5.86 -10.08 13.88
C GLN A 157 -5.28 -9.72 15.26
N LEU A 158 -5.78 -8.67 15.92
CA LEU A 158 -5.30 -8.22 17.23
C LEU A 158 -6.13 -8.86 18.36
#